data_AF-A0A7X7APM4-F1
#
_entry.id   AF-A0A7X7APM4-F1
#
_cell.length_a   1.000
_cell.length_b   1.000
_cell.length_c   1.000
_cell.angle_alpha   90.00
_cell.angle_beta   90.00
_cell.angle_gamma   90.00
#
_symmetry.space_group_name_H-M   'P 1'
#
loop_
_entity.id
_entity.type
_entity.pdbx_description
1 polymer ?
#
loop_
_entity_poly.entity_id
_entity_poly.type
_entity_poly.pdbx_seq_one_letter_code
_entity_poly.pdbx_strand_id
1 'polypeptide(L)' 'YVRPDHGRMIWDEQGRAGYGLYDRALGVAYMNGLWEAIKKSKVQTV' A
#
# COMPACT_ATOMS: atom_id res chain seq x y z
N TYR A 1 7.70 -7.09 9.02
CA TYR A 1 7.63 -7.46 7.59
C TYR A 1 6.16 -7.57 7.23
N VAL A 2 5.62 -6.59 6.52
CA VAL A 2 4.22 -6.57 6.05
C VAL A 2 4.29 -6.63 4.53
N ARG A 3 3.62 -7.63 3.94
CA ARG A 3 3.46 -7.77 2.49
C ARG A 3 1.95 -7.83 2.23
N PRO A 4 1.41 -7.07 1.27
CA PRO A 4 0.05 -7.30 0.81
C PRO A 4 0.00 -8.67 0.14
N ASP A 5 -0.63 -9.61 0.82
CA ASP A 5 -0.63 -11.04 0.47
C ASP A 5 -1.30 -11.29 -0.88
N HIS A 6 -2.41 -10.59 -1.14
CA HIS A 6 -3.16 -10.64 -2.38
C HIS A 6 -3.57 -9.22 -2.81
N GLY A 7 -3.67 -8.99 -4.11
CA GLY A 7 -4.18 -7.75 -4.70
C GLY A 7 -5.16 -8.00 -5.83
N ARG A 8 -6.08 -7.06 -6.02
CA ARG A 8 -7.03 -7.04 -7.13
C ARG A 8 -6.31 -6.80 -8.45
N MET A 9 -6.84 -7.39 -9.51
CA MET A 9 -6.43 -7.06 -10.88
C MET A 9 -7.12 -5.75 -11.25
N ILE A 10 -6.35 -4.68 -11.42
CA ILE A 10 -6.86 -3.35 -11.79
C ILE A 10 -6.14 -2.88 -13.07
N TRP A 11 -6.77 -1.95 -13.80
CA TRP A 11 -6.24 -1.39 -15.06
C TRP A 11 -5.89 -2.45 -16.12
N ASP A 12 -6.78 -3.43 -16.30
CA ASP A 12 -6.66 -4.51 -17.30
C ASP A 12 -5.33 -5.29 -17.21
N GLU A 13 -4.74 -5.39 -16.01
CA GLU A 13 -3.57 -6.21 -15.76
C GLU A 13 -3.83 -7.67 -16.16
N GLN A 14 -2.88 -8.31 -16.83
CA GLN A 14 -2.88 -9.75 -17.07
C GLN A 14 -1.81 -10.42 -16.22
N GLY A 15 -2.20 -11.43 -15.45
CA GLY A 15 -1.33 -12.08 -14.49
C GLY A 15 -2.03 -13.17 -13.70
N ARG A 16 -1.33 -13.72 -12.69
CA ARG A 16 -1.92 -14.72 -11.80
C ARG A 16 -2.98 -14.06 -10.92
N ALA A 17 -4.19 -14.63 -10.90
CA ALA A 17 -5.28 -14.16 -10.05
C ALA A 17 -4.80 -13.98 -8.60
N GLY A 18 -5.06 -12.79 -8.04
CA GLY A 18 -4.65 -12.43 -6.68
C GLY A 18 -3.23 -11.88 -6.54
N TYR A 19 -2.43 -11.85 -7.61
CA TYR A 19 -1.08 -11.29 -7.62
C TYR A 19 -0.98 -9.99 -8.43
N GLY A 20 -2.07 -9.25 -8.58
CA GLY A 20 -2.07 -7.95 -9.25
C GLY A 20 -0.99 -7.04 -8.66
N LEU A 21 -0.08 -6.55 -9.50
CA LEU A 21 1.03 -5.68 -9.10
C LEU A 21 0.51 -4.33 -8.63
N TYR A 22 -0.44 -3.77 -9.37
CA TYR A 22 -0.89 -2.40 -9.14
C TYR A 22 -1.62 -2.23 -7.81
N ASP A 23 -2.60 -3.09 -7.51
CA ASP A 23 -3.35 -3.02 -6.24
C ASP A 23 -2.45 -3.28 -5.03
N ARG A 24 -1.46 -4.20 -5.16
CA ARG A 24 -0.46 -4.44 -4.11
C ARG A 24 0.48 -3.25 -3.91
N ALA A 25 0.95 -2.62 -4.99
CA ALA A 25 1.78 -1.43 -4.92
C ALA A 25 1.04 -0.26 -4.26
N LEU A 26 -0.24 -0.06 -4.62
CA LEU A 26 -1.12 0.92 -4.00
C LEU A 26 -1.34 0.63 -2.51
N GLY A 27 -1.56 -0.64 -2.14
CA GLY A 27 -1.70 -1.05 -0.74
C GLY A 27 -0.47 -0.72 0.10
N VAL A 28 0.74 -1.01 -0.39
CA VAL A 28 1.99 -0.65 0.30
C VAL A 28 2.17 0.86 0.40
N ALA A 29 1.93 1.60 -0.68
CA ALA A 29 2.05 3.05 -0.70
C ALA A 29 1.09 3.70 0.31
N TYR A 30 -0.16 3.23 0.39
CA TYR A 30 -1.16 3.70 1.36
C TYR A 30 -0.72 3.44 2.81
N MET A 31 -0.25 2.23 3.12
CA MET A 31 0.22 1.90 4.47
C MET A 31 1.44 2.73 4.89
N ASN A 32 2.39 2.94 3.97
CA ASN A 32 3.56 3.79 4.22
C ASN A 32 3.15 5.24 4.45
N GLY A 33 2.21 5.76 3.67
CA GLY A 33 1.68 7.12 3.84
C GLY A 33 1.01 7.32 5.20
N LEU A 34 0.18 6.38 5.64
CA LEU A 34 -0.45 6.42 6.97
C LEU A 34 0.60 6.40 8.10
N TRP A 35 1.62 5.56 7.97
CA TRP A 35 2.70 5.48 8.95
C TRP A 35 3.47 6.80 9.07
N GLU A 36 3.82 7.40 7.94
CA GLU A 36 4.49 8.70 7.90
C GLU A 36 3.61 9.80 8.50
N ALA A 37 2.32 9.82 8.17
CA ALA A 37 1.37 10.79 8.69
C ALA A 37 1.26 10.72 10.22
N ILE A 38 1.14 9.53 10.79
CA ILE A 38 1.11 9.33 12.25
C ILE A 38 2.42 9.80 12.90
N LYS A 39 3.57 9.47 12.31
CA LYS A 39 4.87 9.93 12.82
C LYS A 39 4.97 11.45 12.82
N LYS A 40 4.60 12.11 11.72
CA LYS A 40 4.64 13.57 11.60
C LYS A 40 3.66 14.26 12.53
N SER A 41 2.46 13.69 12.70
CA SER A 41 1.45 14.20 13.65
C SER A 41 1.93 14.20 15.10
N LYS A 42 2.69 13.17 15.53
CA LYS A 42 3.26 13.11 16.89
C LYS A 42 4.46 14.03 17.11
N VAL A 43 5.12 14.47 16.04
CA VAL A 43 6.34 15.30 16.11
C VAL A 43 6.01 16.81 16.03
N GLN A 44 4.80 17.19 15.62
CA GLN A 44 4.31 18.57 15.73
C GLN A 44 3.93 18.91 17.17
N THR A 45 4.94 19.05 18.03
CA THR A 45 4.83 19.87 19.24
C THR A 45 5.85 20.99 19.07
N VAL A 46 5.41 22.06 18.43
CA VAL A 46 6.05 23.38 18.51
C VAL A 46 5.27 24.22 19.50
#